data_AF-A0A1G1M1L5-F1
#
_entry.id   AF-A0A1G1M1L5-F1
#
_cell.length_a   1.000
_cell.length_b   1.000
_cell.length_c   1.000
_cell.angle_alpha   90.00
_cell.angle_beta   90.00
_cell.angle_gamma   90.00
#
_symmetry.space_group_name_H-M   'P 1'
#
loop_
_entity.id
_entity.type
_entity.pdbx_description
1 polymer ?
#
loop_
_entity_poly.entity_id
_entity_poly.type
_entity_poly.pdbx_seq_one_letter_code
_entity_poly.pdbx_strand_id
1 'polypeptide(L)'
;MSRIGRKPVTIPEKVKVAVQGTTLKIQGPKGELTLSVHPRITVKVEGTEVKVTRPTDIRTDRALHGLTRSLIQNMVIGVTQGYAKELEIVGVGMKASVKDSVLTLLLGFTHPIDYPFGKDVEIKCPKPTSITITGADKQRVGQTAAEIRSFMKPEPYKGKGIRYLGEHVRRKQGKTVS
;
A
#
# COMPACT_ATOMS: atom_id res chain seq x y z
N MET A 1 9.24 -5.50 24.93
CA MET A 1 7.81 -5.86 24.80
C MET A 1 7.18 -4.90 23.79
N SER A 2 6.45 -5.36 22.76
CA SER A 2 5.94 -4.45 21.72
C SER A 2 4.81 -3.57 22.27
N ARG A 3 5.07 -2.27 22.43
CA ARG A 3 4.08 -1.27 22.88
C ARG A 3 2.90 -1.14 21.90
N ILE A 4 3.10 -1.51 20.63
CA ILE A 4 2.14 -1.32 19.55
C ILE A 4 0.96 -2.29 19.68
N GLY A 5 1.21 -3.57 20.01
CA GLY A 5 0.15 -4.58 20.09
C GLY A 5 -0.83 -4.37 21.25
N ARG A 6 -0.40 -3.72 22.35
CA ARG A 6 -1.26 -3.46 23.52
C ARG A 6 -2.17 -2.25 23.35
N LYS A 7 -1.88 -1.36 22.41
CA LYS A 7 -2.69 -0.18 22.17
C LYS A 7 -3.97 -0.59 21.43
N PRO A 8 -5.16 -0.28 21.97
CA PRO A 8 -6.40 -0.52 21.25
C PRO A 8 -6.40 0.24 19.91
N VAL A 9 -7.24 -0.22 18.98
CA VAL A 9 -7.51 0.45 17.71
C VAL A 9 -8.83 1.17 17.84
N THR A 10 -8.80 2.50 17.86
CA THR A 10 -9.99 3.35 17.91
C THR A 10 -10.74 3.27 16.58
N ILE A 11 -12.04 3.04 16.65
CA ILE A 11 -12.95 3.02 15.49
C ILE A 11 -13.51 4.44 15.33
N PRO A 12 -13.14 5.17 14.26
CA PRO A 12 -13.70 6.49 13.99
C PRO A 12 -15.18 6.37 13.57
N GLU A 13 -15.92 7.44 13.81
CA GLU A 13 -17.33 7.54 13.40
C GLU A 13 -17.45 7.27 11.89
N LYS A 14 -18.45 6.46 11.50
CA LYS A 14 -18.70 5.94 10.13
C LYS A 14 -17.95 4.68 9.72
N VAL A 15 -17.15 4.07 10.59
CA VAL A 15 -16.57 2.73 10.34
C VAL A 15 -17.35 1.66 11.08
N LYS A 16 -17.77 0.62 10.38
CA LYS A 16 -18.40 -0.58 10.96
C LYS A 16 -17.39 -1.72 10.95
N VAL A 17 -17.16 -2.33 12.11
CA VAL A 17 -16.30 -3.51 12.27
C VAL A 17 -17.18 -4.69 12.66
N ALA A 18 -17.20 -5.73 11.83
CA ALA A 18 -17.89 -6.97 12.11
C ALA A 18 -16.87 -8.11 12.25
N VAL A 19 -17.01 -8.91 13.31
CA VAL A 19 -16.18 -10.08 13.57
C VAL A 19 -17.04 -11.32 13.44
N GLN A 20 -16.75 -12.16 12.45
CA GLN A 20 -17.44 -13.42 12.16
C GLN A 20 -16.44 -14.58 12.32
N GLY A 21 -16.35 -15.13 13.54
CA GLY A 21 -15.38 -16.17 13.88
C GLY A 21 -13.94 -15.66 13.72
N THR A 22 -13.23 -16.19 12.72
CA THR A 22 -11.87 -15.76 12.36
C THR A 22 -11.84 -14.66 11.30
N THR A 23 -12.96 -14.36 10.64
CA THR A 23 -13.01 -13.34 9.59
C THR A 23 -13.45 -12.00 10.15
N LEU A 24 -12.64 -10.97 9.89
CA LEU A 24 -12.90 -9.60 10.29
C LEU A 24 -13.24 -8.78 9.05
N LYS A 25 -14.40 -8.12 9.07
CA LYS A 25 -14.86 -7.23 8.00
C LYS A 25 -14.90 -5.80 8.52
N ILE A 26 -14.29 -4.88 7.79
CA ILE A 26 -14.29 -3.45 8.10
C ILE A 26 -14.91 -2.72 6.92
N GLN A 27 -16.01 -2.01 7.18
CA GLN A 27 -16.71 -1.19 6.20
C GLN A 27 -16.55 0.29 6.56
N GLY A 28 -16.28 1.13 5.56
CA GLY A 28 -16.22 2.57 5.73
C GLY A 28 -16.49 3.31 4.43
N PRO A 29 -16.30 4.64 4.41
CA PRO A 29 -16.67 5.48 3.26
C PRO A 29 -15.90 5.16 1.98
N LYS A 30 -14.68 4.62 2.08
CA LYS A 30 -13.83 4.28 0.92
C LYS A 30 -13.92 2.83 0.45
N GLY A 31 -14.77 2.01 1.09
CA GLY A 31 -15.00 0.62 0.69
C GLY A 31 -15.07 -0.35 1.87
N GLU A 32 -15.05 -1.64 1.53
CA GLU A 32 -15.03 -2.76 2.47
C GLU A 32 -13.73 -3.54 2.35
N LEU A 33 -13.14 -3.89 3.48
CA LEU A 33 -11.95 -4.74 3.55
C LEU A 33 -12.24 -5.96 4.44
N THR A 34 -11.75 -7.11 4.01
CA THR A 34 -11.88 -8.38 4.74
C THR A 34 -10.49 -8.90 5.12
N LEU A 35 -10.38 -9.45 6.32
CA LEU A 35 -9.14 -10.03 6.84
C LEU A 35 -9.44 -11.33 7.57
N SER A 36 -8.75 -12.40 7.18
CA SER A 36 -8.74 -13.64 7.95
C SER A 36 -7.70 -13.54 9.07
N VAL A 37 -8.17 -13.57 10.31
CA VAL A 37 -7.34 -13.52 11.51
C VAL A 37 -6.90 -14.94 11.88
N HIS A 38 -5.65 -15.07 12.32
CA HIS A 38 -5.12 -16.35 12.76
C HIS A 38 -5.93 -16.89 13.96
N PRO A 39 -6.37 -18.18 13.97
CA PRO A 39 -7.28 -18.72 14.98
C PRO A 39 -6.82 -18.58 16.44
N ARG A 40 -5.50 -18.57 16.66
CA ARG A 40 -4.90 -18.37 18.00
C ARG A 40 -5.09 -16.97 18.57
N ILE A 41 -5.51 -15.99 17.79
CA ILE A 41 -5.68 -14.60 18.25
C ILE A 41 -7.15 -14.30 18.39
N THR A 42 -7.51 -13.71 19.53
CA THR A 42 -8.88 -13.28 19.79
C THR A 42 -8.99 -11.77 19.58
N VAL A 43 -9.90 -11.36 18.70
CA VAL A 43 -10.23 -9.96 18.43
C VAL A 43 -11.61 -9.69 19.04
N LYS A 44 -11.69 -8.70 19.93
CA LYS A 44 -12.94 -8.25 20.53
C LYS A 44 -13.19 -6.79 20.16
N VAL A 45 -14.45 -6.46 19.91
CA VAL A 45 -14.91 -5.08 19.70
C VAL A 45 -15.56 -4.64 21.00
N GLU A 46 -14.94 -3.69 21.71
CA GLU A 46 -15.40 -3.12 22.97
C GLU A 46 -15.88 -1.69 22.68
N GLY A 47 -17.18 -1.53 22.38
CA GLY A 47 -17.78 -0.23 22.06
C GLY A 47 -17.14 0.43 20.84
N THR A 48 -16.30 1.45 21.07
CA THR A 48 -15.60 2.23 20.05
C THR A 48 -14.16 1.78 19.80
N GLU A 49 -13.70 0.71 20.46
CA GLU A 49 -12.33 0.21 20.34
C GLU A 49 -12.27 -1.26 19.92
N VAL A 50 -11.32 -1.60 19.06
CA VAL A 50 -10.95 -2.99 18.77
C VAL A 50 -9.75 -3.39 19.62
N LYS A 51 -9.94 -4.41 20.44
CA LYS A 51 -8.91 -4.98 21.30
C LYS A 51 -8.49 -6.34 20.77
N VAL A 52 -7.20 -6.47 20.53
CA VAL A 52 -6.58 -7.75 20.17
C VAL A 52 -5.99 -8.37 21.43
N THR A 53 -6.22 -9.66 21.63
CA THR A 53 -5.71 -10.42 22.79
C THR A 53 -5.02 -11.69 22.31
N ARG A 54 -4.03 -12.14 23.07
CA ARG A 54 -3.24 -13.34 22.80
C ARG A 54 -3.36 -14.32 23.97
N PRO A 55 -3.33 -15.64 23.72
CA PRO A 55 -3.47 -16.64 24.77
C PRO A 55 -2.18 -16.82 25.58
N THR A 56 -1.00 -16.71 24.95
CA THR A 56 0.30 -16.90 25.62
C THR A 56 1.31 -15.81 25.29
N ASP A 57 2.42 -15.78 26.05
CA ASP A 57 3.55 -14.88 25.81
C ASP A 57 4.70 -15.50 25.01
N ILE A 58 4.44 -16.62 24.35
CA ILE A 58 5.37 -17.27 23.43
C ILE A 58 5.70 -16.31 22.27
N ARG A 59 6.93 -16.42 21.74
CA ARG A 59 7.45 -15.55 20.66
C ARG A 59 6.50 -15.44 19.46
N THR A 60 5.89 -16.56 19.04
CA THR A 60 4.95 -16.63 17.92
C THR A 60 3.69 -15.83 18.17
N ASP A 61 3.06 -16.03 19.32
CA ASP A 61 1.80 -15.38 19.68
C ASP A 61 2.00 -13.88 19.86
N ARG A 62 3.14 -13.47 20.42
CA ARG A 62 3.53 -12.05 20.50
C ARG A 62 3.73 -11.41 19.14
N ALA A 63 4.33 -12.11 18.18
CA ALA A 63 4.54 -11.59 16.83
C ALA A 63 3.21 -11.46 16.08
N LEU A 64 2.39 -12.50 16.12
CA LEU A 64 1.06 -12.51 15.50
C LEU A 64 0.17 -11.40 16.11
N HIS A 65 0.23 -11.20 17.43
CA HIS A 65 -0.55 -10.18 18.12
C HIS A 65 -0.28 -8.77 17.57
N GLY A 66 1.00 -8.41 17.40
CA GLY A 66 1.39 -7.12 16.82
C GLY A 66 1.01 -6.98 15.36
N LEU A 67 1.13 -8.07 14.59
CA LEU A 67 0.74 -8.12 13.17
C LEU A 67 -0.76 -7.88 13.01
N THR A 68 -1.60 -8.67 13.69
CA THR A 68 -3.07 -8.55 13.59
C THR A 68 -3.55 -7.16 13.98
N ARG A 69 -3.04 -6.60 15.09
CA ARG A 69 -3.36 -5.23 15.50
C ARG A 69 -2.98 -4.21 14.42
N SER A 70 -1.81 -4.37 13.81
CA SER A 70 -1.34 -3.45 12.75
C SER A 70 -2.17 -3.57 11.48
N LEU A 71 -2.58 -4.77 11.09
CA LEU A 71 -3.46 -5.00 9.95
C LEU A 71 -4.83 -4.35 10.16
N ILE A 72 -5.46 -4.57 11.33
CA ILE A 72 -6.74 -3.94 11.67
C ILE A 72 -6.63 -2.42 11.64
N GLN A 73 -5.59 -1.85 12.27
CA GLN A 73 -5.34 -0.41 12.22
C GLN A 73 -5.20 0.10 10.78
N ASN A 74 -4.44 -0.61 9.94
CA ASN A 74 -4.24 -0.22 8.56
C ASN A 74 -5.55 -0.25 7.77
N MET A 75 -6.40 -1.25 8.01
CA MET A 75 -7.72 -1.35 7.38
C MET A 75 -8.64 -0.20 7.81
N VAL A 76 -8.69 0.14 9.11
CA VAL A 76 -9.49 1.27 9.62
C VAL A 76 -9.05 2.59 9.00
N ILE A 77 -7.74 2.85 8.93
CA ILE A 77 -7.19 4.04 8.25
C ILE A 77 -7.50 3.98 6.75
N GLY A 78 -7.40 2.81 6.13
CA GLY A 78 -7.65 2.59 4.72
C GLY A 78 -9.07 2.91 4.28
N VAL A 79 -10.08 2.43 5.03
CA VAL A 79 -11.49 2.71 4.70
C VAL A 79 -11.91 4.14 5.01
N THR A 80 -11.14 4.88 5.82
CA THR A 80 -11.43 6.29 6.18
C THR A 80 -10.63 7.28 5.35
N GLN A 81 -9.32 7.30 5.53
CA GLN A 81 -8.39 8.23 4.88
C GLN A 81 -7.92 7.69 3.53
N GLY A 82 -7.85 6.37 3.35
CA GLY A 82 -7.23 5.74 2.19
C GLY A 82 -5.71 5.85 2.20
N TYR A 83 -5.08 5.14 1.27
CA TYR A 83 -3.65 5.20 1.05
C TYR A 83 -3.35 5.79 -0.31
N ALA A 84 -2.26 6.55 -0.37
CA ALA A 84 -1.68 7.06 -1.60
C ALA A 84 -0.20 6.68 -1.68
N LYS A 85 0.24 6.32 -2.87
CA LYS A 85 1.66 6.17 -3.22
C LYS A 85 1.94 6.96 -4.48
N GLU A 86 2.93 7.84 -4.39
CA GLU A 86 3.35 8.68 -5.50
C GLU A 86 4.65 8.15 -6.07
N LEU A 87 4.66 7.95 -7.38
CA LEU A 87 5.80 7.57 -8.17
C LEU A 87 6.16 8.70 -9.13
N GLU A 88 7.45 8.89 -9.33
CA GLU A 88 8.02 9.85 -10.26
C GLU A 88 8.78 9.10 -11.34
N ILE A 89 8.52 9.47 -12.59
CA ILE A 89 9.20 8.98 -13.78
C ILE A 89 10.27 10.00 -14.14
N VAL A 90 11.52 9.55 -14.15
CA VAL A 90 12.65 10.38 -14.56
C VAL A 90 13.26 9.81 -15.82
N GLY A 91 13.29 10.61 -16.88
CA GLY A 91 13.87 10.21 -18.15
C GLY A 91 13.35 11.07 -19.29
N VAL A 92 14.18 11.25 -20.31
CA VAL A 92 13.80 12.00 -21.51
C VAL A 92 12.88 11.13 -22.35
N GLY A 93 11.73 11.66 -22.76
CA GLY A 93 10.74 10.95 -23.58
C GLY A 93 9.91 9.91 -22.83
N MET A 94 10.16 9.70 -21.53
CA MET A 94 9.38 8.75 -20.72
C MET A 94 8.11 9.41 -20.19
N LYS A 95 6.98 8.72 -20.33
CA LYS A 95 5.68 9.22 -19.87
C LYS A 95 4.72 8.11 -19.50
N ALA A 96 3.78 8.43 -18.62
CA ALA A 96 2.65 7.60 -18.26
C ALA A 96 1.34 8.29 -18.67
N SER A 97 0.37 7.50 -19.07
CA SER A 97 -1.00 7.92 -19.32
C SER A 97 -1.97 6.85 -18.85
N VAL A 98 -3.14 7.26 -18.38
CA VAL A 98 -4.21 6.35 -17.96
C VAL A 98 -5.36 6.48 -18.95
N LYS A 99 -5.84 5.35 -19.48
CA LYS A 99 -7.00 5.27 -20.36
C LYS A 99 -7.79 4.00 -20.03
N ASP A 100 -9.10 4.09 -19.89
CA ASP A 100 -10.02 2.95 -19.72
C ASP A 100 -9.59 1.94 -18.63
N SER A 101 -9.12 2.43 -17.48
CA SER A 101 -8.57 1.60 -16.36
C SER A 101 -7.29 0.81 -16.69
N VAL A 102 -6.56 1.26 -17.70
CA VAL A 102 -5.24 0.76 -18.08
C VAL A 102 -4.23 1.90 -17.95
N LEU A 103 -3.13 1.63 -17.26
CA LEU A 103 -1.98 2.52 -17.18
C LEU A 103 -1.00 2.14 -18.31
N THR A 104 -0.89 3.00 -19.32
CA THR A 104 0.09 2.86 -20.40
C THR A 104 1.36 3.60 -20.05
N LEU A 105 2.49 2.89 -20.08
CA LEU A 105 3.81 3.38 -19.75
C LEU A 105 4.71 3.35 -20.99
N LEU A 106 5.22 4.53 -21.36
CA LEU A 106 6.25 4.69 -22.39
C LEU A 106 7.58 4.94 -21.68
N LEU A 107 8.38 3.88 -21.54
CA LEU A 107 9.64 3.89 -20.77
C LEU A 107 10.90 3.82 -21.65
N GLY A 108 10.74 4.02 -22.97
CA GLY A 108 11.85 3.89 -23.93
C GLY A 108 12.09 2.45 -24.42
N PHE A 109 11.17 1.52 -24.14
CA PHE A 109 11.12 0.22 -24.81
C PHE A 109 10.49 0.34 -26.21
N THR A 110 10.68 -0.68 -27.05
CA THR A 110 10.12 -0.72 -28.41
C THR A 110 8.60 -0.66 -28.45
N HIS A 111 7.94 -1.21 -27.42
CA HIS A 111 6.48 -1.19 -27.27
C HIS A 111 6.08 -0.54 -25.94
N PRO A 112 4.89 0.09 -25.87
CA PRO A 112 4.32 0.55 -24.62
C PRO A 112 4.04 -0.63 -23.68
N ILE A 113 4.14 -0.39 -22.37
CA ILE A 113 3.74 -1.36 -21.35
C ILE A 113 2.37 -0.95 -20.83
N ASP A 114 1.38 -1.81 -21.04
CA ASP A 114 0.03 -1.62 -20.53
C ASP A 114 -0.17 -2.41 -19.23
N TYR A 115 -0.52 -1.69 -18.17
CA TYR A 115 -0.82 -2.26 -16.86
C TYR A 115 -2.32 -2.09 -16.56
N PRO A 116 -3.14 -3.13 -16.74
CA PRO A 116 -4.54 -3.08 -16.37
C PRO A 116 -4.67 -3.09 -14.84
N PHE A 117 -5.47 -2.16 -14.29
CA PHE A 117 -5.74 -2.12 -12.87
C PHE A 117 -7.23 -2.31 -12.58
N GLY A 118 -7.52 -3.06 -11.52
CA GLY A 118 -8.90 -3.36 -11.09
C GLY A 118 -9.54 -2.23 -10.30
N LYS A 119 -10.80 -2.42 -9.88
CA LYS A 119 -11.56 -1.45 -9.07
C LYS A 119 -10.99 -1.22 -7.67
N ASP A 120 -10.07 -2.07 -7.23
CA ASP A 120 -9.48 -2.03 -5.89
C ASP A 120 -8.52 -0.86 -5.70
N VAL A 121 -7.96 -0.33 -6.80
CA VAL A 121 -6.95 0.72 -6.82
C VAL A 121 -7.26 1.69 -7.95
N GLU A 122 -7.22 2.98 -7.66
CA GLU A 122 -7.35 4.05 -8.64
C GLU A 122 -5.96 4.62 -8.95
N ILE A 123 -5.60 4.68 -10.24
CA ILE A 123 -4.33 5.26 -10.70
C ILE A 123 -4.61 6.56 -11.46
N LYS A 124 -3.95 7.64 -11.06
CA LYS A 124 -4.02 8.95 -11.71
C LYS A 124 -2.64 9.39 -12.17
N CYS A 125 -2.57 10.04 -13.32
CA CYS A 125 -1.35 10.68 -13.82
C CYS A 125 -1.55 12.19 -13.89
N PRO A 126 -1.36 12.95 -12.79
CA PRO A 126 -1.57 14.41 -12.81
C PRO A 126 -0.59 15.13 -13.75
N LYS A 127 0.60 14.57 -13.94
CA LYS A 127 1.56 14.94 -14.98
C LYS A 127 2.00 13.68 -15.71
N PRO A 128 2.48 13.79 -16.95
CA PRO A 128 3.02 12.63 -17.68
C PRO A 128 4.19 11.95 -16.96
N THR A 129 4.88 12.65 -16.07
CA THR A 129 6.02 12.15 -15.29
C THR A 129 5.69 11.77 -13.85
N SER A 130 4.42 11.88 -13.41
CA SER A 130 4.02 11.57 -12.04
C SER A 130 2.83 10.65 -12.03
N ILE A 131 2.91 9.56 -11.26
CA ILE A 131 1.83 8.57 -11.11
C ILE A 131 1.42 8.57 -9.64
N THR A 132 0.14 8.80 -9.38
CA THR A 132 -0.47 8.74 -8.05
C THR A 132 -1.37 7.52 -7.99
N ILE A 133 -1.07 6.60 -7.08
CA ILE A 133 -1.80 5.35 -6.86
C ILE A 133 -2.56 5.48 -5.55
N THR A 134 -3.88 5.38 -5.61
CA THR A 134 -4.77 5.53 -4.45
C THR A 134 -5.66 4.30 -4.25
N GLY A 135 -5.95 3.95 -3.00
CA GLY A 135 -6.84 2.83 -2.70
C GLY A 135 -7.11 2.68 -1.21
N ALA A 136 -8.06 1.81 -0.86
CA ALA A 136 -8.40 1.52 0.54
C ALA A 136 -7.41 0.52 1.17
N ASP A 137 -6.95 -0.48 0.42
CA ASP A 137 -6.01 -1.49 0.90
C ASP A 137 -4.55 -1.03 0.75
N LYS A 138 -3.85 -0.91 1.89
CA LYS A 138 -2.43 -0.58 1.95
C LYS A 138 -1.55 -1.61 1.23
N GLN A 139 -1.90 -2.89 1.32
CA GLN A 139 -1.12 -3.98 0.72
C GLN A 139 -1.22 -3.90 -0.80
N ARG A 140 -2.46 -3.82 -1.32
CA ARG A 140 -2.69 -3.66 -2.76
C ARG A 140 -2.05 -2.41 -3.33
N VAL A 141 -2.24 -1.25 -2.71
CA VAL A 141 -1.62 0.02 -3.15
C VAL A 141 -0.09 -0.08 -3.18
N GLY A 142 0.52 -0.66 -2.14
CA GLY A 142 1.97 -0.86 -2.09
C GLY A 142 2.48 -1.84 -3.15
N GLN A 143 1.75 -2.93 -3.37
CA GLN A 143 2.08 -3.95 -4.37
C GLN A 143 1.99 -3.38 -5.79
N THR A 144 0.90 -2.68 -6.13
CA THR A 144 0.75 -2.02 -7.43
C THR A 144 1.86 -1.01 -7.67
N ALA A 145 2.23 -0.21 -6.67
CA ALA A 145 3.35 0.72 -6.80
C ALA A 145 4.70 0.01 -7.01
N ALA A 146 4.92 -1.12 -6.34
CA ALA A 146 6.13 -1.92 -6.50
C ALA A 146 6.21 -2.59 -7.89
N GLU A 147 5.08 -3.11 -8.40
CA GLU A 147 4.97 -3.67 -9.74
C GLU A 147 5.28 -2.61 -10.81
N ILE A 148 4.66 -1.43 -10.72
CA ILE A 148 4.93 -0.34 -11.67
C ILE A 148 6.41 0.07 -11.64
N ARG A 149 6.99 0.21 -10.44
CA ARG A 149 8.43 0.51 -10.28
C ARG A 149 9.32 -0.59 -10.85
N SER A 150 8.87 -1.84 -10.86
CA SER A 150 9.67 -2.98 -11.32
C SER A 150 9.92 -2.97 -12.83
N PHE A 151 9.04 -2.37 -13.62
CA PHE A 151 9.17 -2.27 -15.08
C PHE A 151 10.44 -1.51 -15.50
N MET A 152 10.77 -0.44 -14.78
CA MET A 152 12.02 0.27 -14.98
C MET A 152 12.51 0.87 -13.66
N LYS A 153 13.35 0.12 -12.95
CA LYS A 153 13.98 0.56 -11.71
C LYS A 153 14.93 1.75 -11.97
N PRO A 154 15.13 2.64 -10.98
CA PRO A 154 16.00 3.79 -11.16
C PRO A 154 17.45 3.32 -11.37
N GLU A 155 18.07 3.75 -12.46
CA GLU A 155 19.44 3.38 -12.79
C GLU A 155 20.46 4.05 -11.85
N PRO A 156 21.64 3.43 -11.60
CA PRO A 156 22.63 3.97 -10.66
C PRO A 156 23.44 5.14 -11.20
N TYR A 157 23.32 5.54 -12.47
CA TYR A 157 24.13 6.63 -13.05
C TYR A 157 23.33 7.94 -13.13
N LYS A 158 22.37 8.05 -14.07
CA LYS A 158 21.56 9.28 -14.24
C LYS A 158 20.24 9.23 -13.45
N GLY A 159 19.94 8.12 -12.78
CA GLY A 159 18.70 7.96 -12.02
C GLY A 159 17.44 7.90 -12.89
N LYS A 160 17.58 7.59 -14.19
CA LYS A 160 16.43 7.33 -15.07
C LYS A 160 15.66 6.10 -14.63
N GLY A 161 14.34 6.14 -14.81
CA GLY A 161 13.40 5.10 -14.41
C GLY A 161 12.31 5.65 -13.48
N ILE A 162 11.53 4.74 -12.93
CA ILE A 162 10.43 5.01 -12.02
C ILE A 162 10.94 4.90 -10.59
N ARG A 163 10.72 5.91 -9.76
CA ARG A 163 11.11 5.94 -8.35
C ARG A 163 9.93 6.36 -7.48
N TYR A 164 9.98 6.09 -6.18
CA TYR A 164 9.03 6.72 -5.26
C TYR A 164 9.34 8.22 -5.13
N LEU A 165 8.31 9.04 -4.89
CA LEU A 165 8.52 10.45 -4.61
C LEU A 165 9.40 10.59 -3.35
N GLY A 166 10.50 11.33 -3.47
CA GLY A 166 11.49 11.50 -2.41
C GLY A 166 12.45 10.33 -2.19
N GLU A 167 12.44 9.29 -3.04
CA GLU A 167 13.40 8.17 -2.98
C GLU A 167 14.83 8.68 -3.27
N HIS A 168 15.75 8.41 -2.34
CA HIS A 168 17.17 8.70 -2.54
C HIS A 168 17.81 7.64 -3.44
N VAL A 169 18.10 8.01 -4.70
CA VAL A 169 18.79 7.14 -5.66
C VAL A 169 20.29 7.31 -5.50
N ARG A 170 20.98 6.27 -5.01
CA ARG A 170 22.44 6.26 -4.92
C ARG A 170 23.05 6.33 -6.32
N ARG A 171 23.71 7.46 -6.63
CA ARG A 171 24.39 7.67 -7.91
C ARG A 171 25.85 7.21 -7.83
N LYS A 172 26.30 6.53 -8.89
CA LYS A 172 27.69 6.24 -9.18
C LYS A 172 28.18 7.23 -10.22
N GLN A 173 29.43 7.67 -10.11
CA GLN A 173 30.04 8.48 -11.15
C GLN A 173 30.14 7.66 -12.44
N GLY A 174 29.64 8.24 -13.53
CA GLY A 174 29.91 7.74 -14.88
C GLY A 174 31.26 8.25 -15.37
N LYS A 175 31.67 7.84 -16.58
CA LYS A 175 32.77 8.50 -17.27
C LYS A 175 32.37 9.95 -17.57
N THR A 176 33.13 10.90 -17.04
CA THR A 176 33.03 12.31 -17.42
C THR A 176 33.40 12.41 -18.89
N VAL A 177 32.43 12.71 -19.75
CA VAL A 177 32.74 13.24 -21.08
C VAL A 177 32.98 14.73 -20.81
N SER A 178 34.25 15.13 -20.82
CA SER A 178 34.65 16.55 -20.82
C SER A 178 34.10 17.25 -22.05
#